data_AF-A0A378A279-F1
#
_entry.id   AF-A0A378A279-F1
#
_cell.length_a   1.000
_cell.length_b   1.000
_cell.length_c   1.000
_cell.angle_alpha   90.00
_cell.angle_beta   90.00
_cell.angle_gamma   90.00
#
_symmetry.space_group_name_H-M   'P 1'
#
loop_
_entity.id
_entity.type
_entity.pdbx_description
1 polymer ?
#
loop_
_entity_poly.entity_id
_entity_poly.type
_entity_poly.pdbx_seq_one_letter_code
_entity_poly.pdbx_strand_id
1 'polypeptide(L)'
;MPNWYRQRVEILWSTLNLYQDTGLTMQDKRLLFRSRECLPELFRDFNDNAVLVHGNFTLRSMLKDPRSDQLLAMVGPGMMLWAPREYELFRLAEGGQAEQLLWRYLQQAPVSEAFVWRRWLYLLWDEVDSLVNTGRFDRARFDLAAKSLLPWLA
;
A
#
# COMPACT_ATOMS: atom_id res chain seq x y z
N MET A 1 13.52 11.75 1.67
CA MET A 1 12.15 12.22 1.99
C MET A 1 11.43 11.20 2.90
N PRO A 2 11.84 10.96 4.16
CA PRO A 2 11.21 9.89 4.96
C PRO A 2 9.85 10.27 5.57
N ASN A 3 9.55 11.57 5.69
CA ASN A 3 8.42 12.05 6.48
C ASN A 3 7.05 11.99 5.78
N TRP A 4 7.00 11.82 4.44
CA TRP A 4 5.72 11.91 3.70
C TRP A 4 4.74 10.84 4.17
N TYR A 5 5.21 9.60 4.33
CA TYR A 5 4.34 8.49 4.71
C TYR A 5 3.93 8.59 6.18
N ARG A 6 4.84 9.04 7.05
CA ARG A 6 4.49 9.34 8.44
C ARG A 6 3.38 10.36 8.54
N GLN A 7 3.49 11.50 7.84
CA GLN A 7 2.45 12.53 7.81
C GLN A 7 1.11 11.96 7.32
N ARG A 8 1.14 11.14 6.26
CA ARG A 8 -0.07 10.48 5.74
C ARG A 8 -0.71 9.58 6.79
N VAL A 9 0.07 8.72 7.45
CA VAL A 9 -0.43 7.84 8.51
C VAL A 9 -1.00 8.64 9.69
N GLU A 10 -0.37 9.74 10.09
CA GLU A 10 -0.89 10.59 11.17
C GLU A 10 -2.25 11.22 10.83
N ILE A 11 -2.43 11.65 9.58
CA ILE A 11 -3.71 12.18 9.10
C ILE A 11 -4.77 11.07 9.11
N LEU A 12 -4.47 9.90 8.53
CA LEU A 12 -5.39 8.76 8.51
C LEU A 12 -5.78 8.33 9.92
N TRP A 13 -4.82 8.26 10.84
CA TRP A 13 -5.06 7.90 12.23
C TRP A 13 -5.96 8.91 12.94
N SER A 14 -5.68 10.20 12.78
CA SER A 14 -6.48 11.27 13.37
C SER A 14 -7.91 11.25 12.83
N THR A 15 -8.07 11.11 11.52
CA THR A 15 -9.38 11.01 10.85
C THR A 15 -10.15 9.76 11.27
N LEU A 16 -9.49 8.60 11.34
CA LEU A 16 -10.10 7.34 11.78
C LEU A 16 -10.70 7.46 13.19
N ASN A 17 -10.02 8.18 14.09
CA ASN A 17 -10.48 8.37 15.47
C ASN A 17 -11.68 9.31 15.61
N LEU A 18 -12.09 10.02 14.55
CA LEU A 18 -13.33 10.80 14.52
C LEU A 18 -14.57 9.91 14.30
N TYR A 19 -14.39 8.70 13.77
CA TYR A 19 -15.48 7.77 13.51
C TYR A 19 -15.70 6.81 14.68
N GLN A 20 -16.96 6.63 15.08
CA GLN A 20 -17.34 5.69 16.14
C GLN A 20 -17.53 4.26 15.60
N ASP A 21 -18.20 4.12 14.46
CA ASP A 21 -18.54 2.81 13.86
C ASP A 21 -17.72 2.54 12.60
N THR A 22 -16.48 2.10 12.78
CA THR A 22 -15.55 1.79 11.68
C THR A 22 -15.58 0.31 11.27
N GLY A 23 -16.27 -0.56 12.02
CA GLY A 23 -16.17 -2.01 11.86
C GLY A 23 -14.82 -2.61 12.29
N LEU A 24 -13.87 -1.79 12.75
CA LEU A 24 -12.57 -2.23 13.28
C LEU A 24 -12.72 -2.68 14.73
N THR A 25 -12.15 -3.85 15.04
CA THR A 25 -12.07 -4.36 16.40
C THR A 25 -11.03 -3.58 17.21
N MET A 26 -11.05 -3.75 18.54
CA MET A 26 -10.00 -3.20 19.41
C MET A 26 -8.61 -3.78 19.06
N GLN A 27 -8.55 -5.03 18.60
CA GLN A 27 -7.30 -5.65 18.17
C GLN A 27 -6.74 -4.99 16.91
N ASP A 28 -7.61 -4.66 15.94
CA ASP A 28 -7.21 -3.95 14.72
C ASP A 28 -6.66 -2.56 15.06
N LYS A 29 -7.34 -1.83 15.95
CA LYS A 29 -6.88 -0.51 16.42
C LYS A 29 -5.53 -0.57 17.13
N ARG A 30 -5.30 -1.59 17.96
CA ARG A 30 -3.99 -1.82 18.62
C ARG A 30 -2.89 -2.13 17.60
N LEU A 31 -3.18 -2.92 16.58
CA LEU A 31 -2.23 -3.22 15.50
C LEU A 31 -1.89 -1.96 14.70
N LEU A 32 -2.89 -1.17 14.30
CA LEU A 32 -2.70 0.09 13.60
C LEU A 32 -1.83 1.04 14.42
N PHE A 33 -2.15 1.21 15.70
CA PHE A 33 -1.34 2.00 16.62
C PHE A 33 0.12 1.53 16.65
N ARG A 34 0.38 0.22 16.84
CA ARG A 34 1.74 -0.33 16.82
C ARG A 34 2.45 -0.08 15.48
N SER A 35 1.77 -0.30 14.35
CA SER A 35 2.35 -0.07 13.03
C SER A 35 2.75 1.39 12.80
N ARG A 36 2.00 2.33 13.38
CA ARG A 36 2.31 3.76 13.39
C ARG A 36 3.55 4.06 14.24
N GLU A 37 3.62 3.52 15.46
CA GLU A 37 4.77 3.71 16.35
C GLU A 37 6.07 3.14 15.76
N CYS A 38 5.98 2.00 15.05
CA CYS A 38 7.12 1.37 14.40
C CYS A 38 7.56 2.04 13.09
N LEU A 39 6.89 3.11 12.62
CA LEU A 39 7.26 3.79 11.37
C LEU A 39 8.72 4.24 11.27
N PRO A 40 9.37 4.82 12.31
CA PRO A 40 10.79 5.16 12.25
C PRO A 40 11.66 3.93 11.93
N GLU A 41 11.32 2.77 12.49
CA GLU A 41 12.05 1.53 12.31
C GLU A 41 11.83 0.94 10.92
N LEU A 42 10.57 0.82 10.51
CA LEU A 42 10.18 0.24 9.22
C LEU A 42 10.75 1.02 8.01
N PHE A 43 11.15 2.28 8.23
CA PHE A 43 11.73 3.20 7.26
C PHE A 43 13.16 3.66 7.57
N ARG A 44 13.88 3.04 8.53
CA ARG A 44 15.19 3.53 9.02
C ARG A 44 16.18 3.87 7.89
N ASP A 45 16.22 3.06 6.84
CA ASP A 45 17.15 3.20 5.70
C ASP A 45 16.42 3.49 4.39
N PHE A 46 15.28 4.19 4.46
CA PHE A 46 14.46 4.45 3.29
C PHE A 46 15.14 5.40 2.29
N ASN A 47 15.42 4.91 1.09
CA ASN A 47 16.10 5.66 0.04
C ASN A 47 15.55 5.33 -1.36
N ASP A 48 14.25 5.50 -1.55
CA ASP A 48 13.63 5.43 -2.88
C ASP A 48 13.16 6.81 -3.34
N ASN A 49 13.35 7.10 -4.63
CA ASN A 49 13.06 8.40 -5.21
C ASN A 49 11.56 8.60 -5.40
N ALA A 50 11.10 9.83 -5.21
CA ALA A 50 9.73 10.19 -5.56
C ALA A 50 9.56 10.20 -7.09
N VAL A 51 8.58 9.45 -7.56
CA VAL A 51 8.12 9.42 -8.95
C VAL A 51 6.63 9.73 -9.00
N LEU A 52 6.10 10.03 -10.19
CA LEU A 52 4.66 10.14 -10.36
C LEU A 52 4.03 8.74 -10.27
N VAL A 53 3.15 8.55 -9.30
CA VAL A 53 2.43 7.28 -9.09
C VAL A 53 0.99 7.41 -9.64
N HIS A 54 0.46 6.33 -10.24
CA HIS A 54 -0.87 6.24 -10.84
C HIS A 54 -2.00 6.18 -9.79
N GLY A 55 -1.70 5.65 -8.59
CA GLY A 55 -2.65 5.53 -7.47
C GLY A 55 -3.66 4.40 -7.62
N ASN A 56 -3.61 3.63 -8.72
CA ASN A 56 -4.45 2.47 -8.99
C ASN A 56 -3.72 1.51 -9.94
N PHE A 57 -2.49 1.12 -9.64
CA PHE A 57 -1.72 0.19 -10.47
C PHE A 57 -2.07 -1.26 -10.15
N THR A 58 -3.07 -1.78 -10.87
CA THR A 58 -3.56 -3.15 -10.76
C THR A 58 -3.74 -3.71 -12.16
N LEU A 59 -3.89 -5.03 -12.31
CA LEU A 59 -4.20 -5.60 -13.63
C LEU A 59 -5.54 -5.10 -14.17
N ARG A 60 -6.48 -4.72 -13.29
CA ARG A 60 -7.79 -4.18 -13.67
C ARG A 60 -7.69 -2.79 -14.32
N SER A 61 -6.64 -2.02 -14.02
CA SER A 61 -6.39 -0.72 -14.64
C SER A 61 -5.53 -0.80 -15.91
N MET A 62 -5.13 -2.00 -16.35
CA MET A 62 -4.34 -2.21 -17.55
C MET A 62 -5.23 -2.61 -18.73
N LEU A 63 -5.24 -1.79 -19.79
CA LEU A 63 -5.88 -2.12 -21.06
C LEU A 63 -4.85 -2.75 -21.99
N LYS A 64 -5.15 -3.94 -22.49
CA LYS A 64 -4.34 -4.66 -23.46
C LYS A 64 -5.09 -4.86 -24.77
N ASP A 65 -4.35 -4.90 -25.87
CA ASP A 65 -4.89 -5.34 -27.15
C ASP A 65 -5.17 -6.85 -27.08
N PRO A 66 -6.42 -7.31 -27.33
CA PRO A 66 -6.77 -8.72 -27.18
C PRO A 66 -6.10 -9.64 -28.21
N ARG A 67 -5.53 -9.11 -29.30
CA ARG A 67 -4.89 -9.92 -30.36
C ARG A 67 -3.38 -10.08 -30.13
N SER A 68 -2.69 -8.99 -29.83
CA SER A 68 -1.23 -8.96 -29.65
C SER A 68 -0.78 -9.11 -28.20
N ASP A 69 -1.70 -9.02 -27.24
CA ASP A 69 -1.42 -8.99 -25.79
C ASP A 69 -0.57 -7.78 -25.35
N GLN A 70 -0.41 -6.78 -26.23
CA GLN A 70 0.35 -5.57 -25.94
C GLN A 70 -0.43 -4.66 -24.98
N LEU A 71 0.25 -4.16 -23.94
CA LEU A 71 -0.29 -3.10 -23.08
C LEU A 71 -0.50 -1.81 -23.91
N LEU A 72 -1.74 -1.33 -23.98
CA LEU A 72 -2.11 -0.12 -24.71
C LEU A 72 -2.12 1.12 -23.80
N ALA A 73 -2.71 0.99 -22.61
CA ALA A 73 -2.85 2.09 -21.67
C ALA A 73 -3.06 1.62 -20.24
N MET A 74 -2.69 2.49 -19.30
CA MET A 74 -3.17 2.47 -17.92
C MET A 74 -4.38 3.39 -17.82
N VAL A 75 -5.48 2.97 -17.21
CA VAL A 75 -6.73 3.74 -17.09
C VAL A 75 -7.27 3.79 -15.67
N GLY A 76 -8.13 4.76 -15.40
CA GLY A 76 -8.75 4.93 -14.09
C GLY A 76 -7.72 5.21 -13.00
N PRO A 77 -6.95 6.32 -13.11
CA PRO A 77 -6.01 6.69 -12.06
C PRO A 77 -6.74 6.85 -10.72
N GLY A 78 -6.06 6.44 -9.65
CA GLY A 78 -6.48 6.77 -8.30
C GLY A 78 -6.00 8.17 -7.94
N MET A 79 -5.69 8.38 -6.66
CA MET A 79 -5.02 9.61 -6.25
C MET A 79 -3.57 9.60 -6.76
N MET A 80 -3.33 10.30 -7.87
CA MET A 80 -1.99 10.50 -8.41
C MET A 80 -1.20 11.48 -7.54
N LEU A 81 0.03 11.12 -7.22
CA LEU A 81 0.91 11.94 -6.39
C LEU A 81 2.38 11.64 -6.67
N TRP A 82 3.27 12.49 -6.13
CA TRP A 82 4.70 12.20 -6.12
C TRP A 82 5.03 11.36 -4.90
N ALA A 83 5.33 10.08 -5.10
CA ALA A 83 5.69 9.14 -4.05
C ALA A 83 6.76 8.15 -4.50
N PRO A 84 7.40 7.47 -3.56
CA PRO A 84 8.28 6.36 -3.88
C PRO A 84 7.58 5.26 -4.67
N ARG A 85 8.36 4.52 -5.47
CA ARG A 85 7.87 3.46 -6.36
C ARG A 85 7.20 2.35 -5.56
N GLU A 86 7.74 2.03 -4.38
CA GLU A 86 7.15 1.06 -3.46
C GLU A 86 5.68 1.36 -3.12
N TYR A 87 5.28 2.64 -3.11
CA TYR A 87 3.91 3.06 -2.82
C TYR A 87 2.94 2.87 -4.01
N GLU A 88 3.43 2.49 -5.17
CA GLU A 88 2.58 1.99 -6.25
C GLU A 88 2.65 0.45 -6.31
N LEU A 89 3.85 -0.11 -6.16
CA LEU A 89 4.11 -1.54 -6.34
C LEU A 89 3.38 -2.43 -5.33
N PHE A 90 3.08 -1.93 -4.13
CA PHE A 90 2.33 -2.73 -3.14
C PHE A 90 0.93 -3.14 -3.63
N ARG A 91 0.36 -2.40 -4.61
CA ARG A 91 -0.96 -2.71 -5.18
C ARG A 91 -0.96 -4.00 -6.01
N LEU A 92 0.22 -4.48 -6.43
CA LEU A 92 0.41 -5.77 -7.06
C LEU A 92 0.61 -6.92 -6.05
N ALA A 93 0.25 -6.72 -4.78
CA ALA A 93 0.34 -7.76 -3.74
C ALA A 93 -0.71 -8.87 -3.88
N GLU A 94 -1.72 -8.70 -4.73
CA GLU A 94 -2.65 -9.76 -5.09
C GLU A 94 -1.87 -10.82 -5.90
N GLY A 95 -1.85 -12.07 -5.43
CA GLY A 95 -1.05 -13.14 -6.04
C GLY A 95 -1.36 -13.41 -7.52
N GLY A 96 -0.71 -14.44 -8.08
CA GLY A 96 -0.95 -14.83 -9.48
C GLY A 96 -0.26 -13.88 -10.47
N GLN A 97 -0.98 -13.36 -11.47
CA GLN A 97 -0.37 -12.56 -12.53
C GLN A 97 0.14 -11.19 -12.06
N ALA A 98 -0.53 -10.57 -11.07
CA ALA A 98 -0.09 -9.28 -10.55
C ALA A 98 1.24 -9.41 -9.79
N GLU A 99 1.38 -10.46 -8.98
CA GLU A 99 2.65 -10.80 -8.35
C GLU A 99 3.75 -11.14 -9.39
N GLN A 100 3.43 -11.87 -10.47
CA GLN A 100 4.41 -12.10 -11.56
C GLN A 100 4.89 -10.80 -12.21
N LEU A 101 3.98 -9.84 -12.42
CA LEU A 101 4.33 -8.51 -12.93
C LEU A 101 5.24 -7.76 -11.96
N LEU A 102 4.94 -7.81 -10.66
CA LEU A 102 5.80 -7.25 -9.61
C LEU A 102 7.21 -7.87 -9.68
N TRP A 103 7.31 -9.19 -9.78
CA TRP A 103 8.61 -9.88 -9.91
C TRP A 103 9.39 -9.43 -11.14
N ARG A 104 8.74 -9.31 -12.30
CA ARG A 104 9.37 -8.81 -13.52
C ARG A 104 9.85 -7.37 -13.37
N TYR A 105 9.06 -6.51 -12.73
CA TYR A 105 9.47 -5.14 -12.43
C TYR A 105 10.73 -5.11 -11.55
N LEU A 106 10.72 -5.87 -10.44
CA LEU A 106 11.83 -5.89 -9.48
C LEU A 106 13.13 -6.44 -10.07
N GLN A 107 13.06 -7.33 -11.07
CA GLN A 107 14.24 -7.79 -11.82
C GLN A 107 14.91 -6.66 -12.62
N GLN A 108 14.13 -5.69 -13.11
CA GLN A 108 14.64 -4.59 -13.93
C GLN A 108 14.97 -3.34 -13.11
N ALA A 109 14.17 -3.04 -12.10
CA ALA A 109 14.30 -1.85 -11.26
C ALA A 109 14.10 -2.20 -9.77
N PRO A 110 15.11 -2.79 -9.11
CA PRO A 110 15.02 -3.20 -7.72
C PRO A 110 14.58 -2.06 -6.78
N VAL A 111 13.92 -2.46 -5.70
CA VAL A 111 13.69 -1.62 -4.51
C VAL A 111 14.44 -2.24 -3.32
N SER A 112 14.45 -1.55 -2.18
CA SER A 112 15.10 -2.07 -0.97
C SER A 112 14.45 -3.37 -0.50
N GLU A 113 15.25 -4.30 0.05
CA GLU A 113 14.75 -5.58 0.60
C GLU A 113 13.65 -5.39 1.65
N ALA A 114 13.72 -4.27 2.38
CA ALA A 114 12.73 -3.84 3.34
C ALA A 114 11.33 -3.60 2.76
N PHE A 115 11.19 -3.54 1.43
CA PHE A 115 9.90 -3.57 0.76
C PHE A 115 9.05 -4.80 1.13
N VAL A 116 9.67 -5.92 1.51
CA VAL A 116 8.97 -7.14 1.93
C VAL A 116 7.98 -6.90 3.08
N TRP A 117 8.31 -6.00 4.02
CA TRP A 117 7.40 -5.57 5.08
C TRP A 117 6.66 -4.28 4.77
N ARG A 118 7.32 -3.30 4.11
CA ARG A 118 6.67 -2.02 3.79
C ARG A 118 5.46 -2.18 2.88
N ARG A 119 5.44 -3.16 1.97
CA ARG A 119 4.26 -3.44 1.14
C ARG A 119 3.01 -3.78 1.97
N TRP A 120 3.19 -4.51 3.08
CA TRP A 120 2.08 -4.88 3.96
C TRP A 120 1.64 -3.72 4.83
N LEU A 121 2.58 -2.87 5.24
CA LEU A 121 2.26 -1.61 5.89
C LEU A 121 1.46 -0.69 4.96
N TYR A 122 1.88 -0.52 3.71
CA TYR A 122 1.14 0.26 2.72
C TYR A 122 -0.26 -0.29 2.51
N LEU A 123 -0.40 -1.61 2.31
CA LEU A 123 -1.70 -2.26 2.16
C LEU A 123 -2.61 -2.06 3.38
N LEU A 124 -2.07 -2.21 4.59
CA LEU A 124 -2.81 -2.03 5.84
C LEU A 124 -3.42 -0.63 5.95
N TRP A 125 -2.64 0.41 5.64
CA TRP A 125 -3.10 1.80 5.70
C TRP A 125 -3.87 2.24 4.46
N ASP A 126 -3.74 1.55 3.32
CA ASP A 126 -4.58 1.76 2.12
C ASP A 126 -6.03 1.33 2.41
N GLU A 127 -6.25 0.25 3.17
CA GLU A 127 -7.59 -0.13 3.63
C GLU A 127 -8.18 0.89 4.63
N VAL A 128 -7.34 1.48 5.49
CA VAL A 128 -7.78 2.58 6.36
C VAL A 128 -8.13 3.82 5.53
N ASP A 129 -7.31 4.17 4.54
CA ASP A 129 -7.57 5.28 3.61
C ASP A 129 -8.89 5.07 2.83
N SER A 130 -9.13 3.86 2.32
CA SER A 130 -10.37 3.48 1.68
C SER A 130 -11.56 3.63 2.62
N LEU A 131 -11.43 3.17 3.87
CA LEU A 131 -12.49 3.26 4.87
C LEU A 131 -12.84 4.70 5.20
N VAL A 132 -11.84 5.54 5.51
CA VAL A 132 -12.11 6.93 5.92
C VAL A 132 -12.62 7.80 4.78
N ASN A 133 -12.16 7.58 3.55
CA ASN A 133 -12.54 8.43 2.41
C ASN A 133 -13.79 7.96 1.67
N THR A 134 -14.10 6.65 1.71
CA THR A 134 -15.18 6.08 0.88
C THR A 134 -16.17 5.22 1.67
N GLY A 135 -15.89 4.94 2.94
CA GLY A 135 -16.66 3.99 3.75
C GLY A 135 -16.44 2.52 3.37
N ARG A 136 -15.56 2.22 2.41
CA ARG A 136 -15.28 0.85 1.96
C ARG A 136 -14.10 0.27 2.70
N PHE A 137 -14.22 -0.97 3.15
CA PHE A 137 -13.16 -1.67 3.85
C PHE A 137 -13.13 -3.13 3.43
N ASP A 138 -12.00 -3.59 2.85
CA ASP A 138 -11.81 -4.99 2.52
C ASP A 138 -11.16 -5.71 3.71
N ARG A 139 -11.99 -6.46 4.45
CA ARG A 139 -11.53 -7.20 5.63
C ARG A 139 -10.45 -8.22 5.29
N ALA A 140 -10.58 -8.92 4.16
CA ALA A 140 -9.64 -9.98 3.79
C ALA A 140 -8.25 -9.41 3.46
N ARG A 141 -8.21 -8.27 2.75
CA ARG A 141 -6.96 -7.54 2.47
C ARG A 141 -6.34 -6.99 3.75
N PHE A 142 -7.14 -6.40 4.63
CA PHE A 142 -6.66 -5.91 5.93
C PHE A 142 -6.07 -7.05 6.77
N ASP A 143 -6.74 -8.19 6.87
CA ASP A 143 -6.27 -9.35 7.62
C ASP A 143 -4.97 -9.93 7.08
N LEU A 144 -4.85 -10.02 5.76
CA LEU A 144 -3.62 -10.46 5.10
C LEU A 144 -2.46 -9.52 5.43
N ALA A 145 -2.67 -8.21 5.30
CA ALA A 145 -1.67 -7.19 5.61
C ALA A 145 -1.26 -7.24 7.08
N ALA A 146 -2.24 -7.30 7.98
CA ALA A 146 -2.04 -7.38 9.41
C ALA A 146 -1.20 -8.60 9.79
N LYS A 147 -1.60 -9.79 9.33
CA LYS A 147 -0.88 -11.04 9.61
C LYS A 147 0.55 -11.02 9.07
N SER A 148 0.74 -10.47 7.88
CA SER A 148 2.05 -10.45 7.20
C SER A 148 3.01 -9.39 7.78
N LEU A 149 2.46 -8.32 8.36
CA LEU A 149 3.24 -7.25 8.97
C LEU A 149 3.66 -7.57 10.42
N LEU A 150 2.88 -8.37 11.15
CA LEU A 150 3.10 -8.70 12.57
C LEU A 150 4.55 -9.04 12.96
N PRO A 151 5.32 -9.86 12.20
CA PRO A 151 6.71 -10.18 12.55
C PRO A 151 7.66 -8.98 12.63
N TRP A 152 7.25 -7.84 12.06
CA TRP A 152 8.07 -6.63 11.92
C TRP A 152 7.65 -5.51 12.89
N LEU A 153 6.66 -5.76 13.76
CA LEU A 153 6.09 -4.77 14.68
C LEU A 153 6.60 -4.93 16.14
N ALA A 154 7.85 -5.37 16.32
CA ALA A 154 8.43 -5.69 17.63
C ALA A 154 8.21 -4.59 18.69
#